data_AF-A0A0F3M4N8-F1
#
_entry.id   AF-A0A0F3M4N8-F1
#
_cell.length_a   1.000
_cell.length_b   1.000
_cell.length_c   1.000
_cell.angle_alpha   90.00
_cell.angle_beta   90.00
_cell.angle_gamma   90.00
#
_symmetry.space_group_name_H-M   'P 1'
#
loop_
_entity.id
_entity.type
_entity.pdbx_description
1 polymer ?
#
loop_
_entity_poly.entity_id
_entity_poly.type
_entity_poly.pdbx_seq_one_letter_code
_entity_poly.pdbx_strand_id
1 'polypeptide(L)'
;MRNYSPFPGEKIIIAADNDSKNSITNNTVIKAAKTLEMKGAITCIVKPPENGDFNNLLQSCGEQSIRDIIEPEITKLTKAVETTKLTQTENNSIENKMILRMLKNCIINHHLYTTLNKKRRLRWNDSSE
;
A
#
# COMPACT_ATOMS: atom_id res chain seq x y z
N MET A 1 -9.50 14.07 22.59
CA MET A 1 -8.28 13.72 21.85
C MET A 1 -8.68 12.94 20.60
N ARG A 2 -8.19 13.31 19.42
CA ARG A 2 -8.40 12.54 18.18
C ARG A 2 -7.12 11.77 17.88
N ASN A 3 -7.21 10.46 17.68
CA ASN A 3 -6.09 9.66 17.22
C ASN A 3 -5.73 10.06 15.79
N TYR A 4 -4.44 10.08 15.48
CA TYR A 4 -3.97 10.34 14.12
C TYR A 4 -4.55 9.30 13.14
N SER A 5 -4.92 9.75 11.95
CA SER A 5 -5.42 8.90 10.88
C SER A 5 -4.56 9.10 9.64
N PRO A 6 -3.66 8.16 9.32
CA PRO A 6 -2.76 8.30 8.21
C PRO A 6 -3.46 8.04 6.87
N PHE A 7 -2.82 8.51 5.80
CA PHE A 7 -3.19 8.15 4.44
C PHE A 7 -2.47 6.86 4.00
N PRO A 8 -3.07 6.05 3.10
CA PRO A 8 -2.39 4.88 2.55
C PRO A 8 -1.05 5.26 1.87
N GLY A 9 0.03 4.58 2.26
CA GLY A 9 1.39 4.84 1.80
C GLY A 9 2.10 5.99 2.51
N GLU A 10 1.49 6.62 3.52
CA GLU A 10 2.15 7.64 4.32
C GLU A 10 3.31 7.04 5.12
N LYS A 11 4.47 7.69 5.08
CA LYS A 11 5.69 7.27 5.79
C LYS A 11 5.74 7.93 7.15
N ILE A 12 5.75 7.14 8.22
CA ILE A 12 5.74 7.64 9.60
C ILE A 12 6.93 7.08 10.36
N ILE A 13 7.72 7.99 10.94
CA ILE A 13 8.80 7.63 11.85
C ILE A 13 8.31 7.86 13.28
N ILE A 14 8.36 6.82 14.10
CA ILE A 14 8.02 6.88 15.52
C ILE A 14 9.32 6.90 16.31
N ALA A 15 9.71 8.08 16.78
CA ALA A 15 10.83 8.22 17.69
C ALA A 15 10.41 7.76 19.10
N ALA A 16 11.15 6.81 19.65
CA ALA A 16 10.90 6.23 20.95
C ALA A 16 12.18 6.19 21.78
N ASP A 17 12.02 6.28 23.10
CA ASP A 17 13.12 6.17 24.03
C ASP A 17 13.68 4.74 24.02
N ASN A 18 14.98 4.61 24.26
CA ASN A 18 15.63 3.31 24.41
C ASN A 18 15.82 2.93 25.89
N ASP A 19 14.89 3.34 26.74
CA ASP A 19 14.94 2.98 28.15
C ASP A 19 14.43 1.55 28.34
N SER A 20 15.38 0.63 28.54
CA SER A 20 15.18 -0.78 28.85
C SER A 20 14.28 -1.06 30.09
N LYS A 21 13.84 -0.03 30.81
CA LYS A 21 13.11 -0.12 32.09
C LYS A 21 11.58 -0.10 31.99
N ASN A 22 10.97 0.31 30.88
CA ASN A 22 9.50 0.35 30.76
C ASN A 22 8.96 -0.54 29.63
N SER A 23 8.57 -1.78 29.97
CA SER A 23 7.87 -2.67 29.02
C SER A 23 6.56 -2.07 28.49
N ILE A 24 5.93 -1.18 29.29
CA ILE A 24 4.68 -0.49 28.94
C ILE A 24 4.89 0.50 27.79
N THR A 25 6.01 1.25 27.77
CA THR A 25 6.29 2.21 26.70
C THR A 25 6.58 1.48 25.39
N ASN A 26 7.38 0.42 25.43
CA ASN A 26 7.65 -0.44 24.27
C ASN A 26 6.38 -1.06 23.68
N ASN A 27 5.50 -1.61 24.52
CA ASN A 27 4.24 -2.18 24.06
C ASN A 27 3.32 -1.13 23.44
N THR A 28 3.33 0.10 23.97
CA THR A 28 2.54 1.20 23.44
C THR A 28 3.04 1.66 22.06
N VAL A 29 4.36 1.80 21.90
CA VAL A 29 4.99 2.16 20.62
C VAL A 29 4.70 1.09 19.55
N ILE A 30 4.84 -0.19 19.89
CA ILE A 30 4.55 -1.30 18.97
C ILE A 30 3.06 -1.32 18.58
N LYS A 31 2.15 -1.11 19.55
CA LYS A 31 0.70 -1.03 19.26
C LYS A 31 0.36 0.16 18.36
N ALA A 32 1.00 1.31 18.58
CA ALA A 32 0.81 2.49 17.75
C ALA A 32 1.29 2.22 16.31
N ALA A 33 2.49 1.66 16.13
CA ALA A 33 3.02 1.27 14.82
C ALA A 33 2.04 0.34 14.07
N LYS A 34 1.61 -0.75 14.71
CA LYS A 34 0.64 -1.69 14.12
C LYS A 34 -0.69 -1.03 13.75
N THR A 35 -1.16 -0.10 14.57
CA THR A 35 -2.42 0.61 14.30
C THR A 35 -2.31 1.51 13.08
N LEU A 36 -1.17 2.16 12.88
CA LEU A 36 -0.89 2.99 11.72
C LEU A 36 -0.70 2.13 10.45
N GLU A 37 -0.01 0.99 10.57
CA GLU A 37 0.16 0.02 9.49
C GLU A 37 -1.17 -0.58 9.03
N MET A 38 -2.07 -0.94 9.95
CA MET A 38 -3.42 -1.41 9.60
C MET A 38 -4.25 -0.36 8.86
N LYS A 39 -3.94 0.93 9.05
CA LYS A 39 -4.57 2.04 8.31
C LYS A 39 -3.86 2.37 6.99
N GLY A 40 -2.85 1.59 6.62
CA GLY A 40 -2.12 1.70 5.36
C GLY A 40 -0.87 2.57 5.41
N ALA A 41 -0.45 3.07 6.58
CA ALA A 41 0.84 3.75 6.71
C ALA A 41 2.00 2.76 6.63
N ILE A 42 3.18 3.25 6.26
CA ILE A 42 4.43 2.51 6.37
C ILE A 42 5.17 3.13 7.56
N THR A 43 5.34 2.35 8.62
CA THR A 43 5.93 2.85 9.86
C THR A 43 7.34 2.33 10.10
N CYS A 44 8.18 3.16 10.72
CA CYS A 44 9.46 2.74 11.28
C CYS A 44 9.58 3.26 12.71
N ILE A 45 10.07 2.42 13.62
CA ILE A 45 10.36 2.81 14.99
C ILE A 45 11.85 3.08 15.08
N VAL A 46 12.22 4.28 15.53
CA VAL A 46 13.63 4.69 15.72
C VAL A 46 13.89 4.93 17.19
N LYS A 47 15.08 4.54 17.63
CA LYS A 47 15.52 4.65 19.02
C LYS A 47 16.96 5.13 19.08
N PRO A 48 17.36 5.84 20.16
CA PRO A 48 18.76 6.10 20.43
C PRO A 48 19.56 4.78 20.54
N PRO A 49 20.85 4.77 20.15
CA PRO A 49 21.68 3.57 20.19
C PRO A 49 22.00 3.14 21.63
N GLU A 50 22.17 4.11 22.52
CA GLU A 50 22.38 3.90 23.95
C GLU A 50 21.07 4.00 24.72
N ASN A 51 21.04 3.53 25.97
CA ASN A 51 19.89 3.76 26.85
C ASN A 51 19.70 5.27 27.05
N GLY A 52 18.46 5.74 26.94
CA GLY A 52 18.10 7.14 27.06
C GLY A 52 17.13 7.59 25.97
N ASP A 53 16.95 8.91 25.88
CA ASP A 53 16.11 9.57 24.88
C ASP A 53 16.96 10.31 23.83
N PHE A 54 16.28 10.86 22.82
CA PHE A 54 16.95 11.65 21.78
C PHE A 54 17.47 13.01 22.29
N ASN A 55 16.95 13.54 23.41
CA ASN A 55 17.45 14.78 24.00
C ASN A 55 18.83 14.55 24.63
N ASN A 56 19.02 13.42 25.32
CA ASN A 56 20.32 13.01 25.85
C ASN A 56 21.33 12.85 24.72
N LEU A 57 20.94 12.16 23.64
CA LEU A 57 21.78 11.99 22.47
C LEU A 57 22.15 13.33 21.80
N LEU A 58 21.18 14.25 21.69
CA LEU A 58 21.42 15.59 21.13
C LEU A 58 22.44 16.37 21.96
N GLN A 59 22.34 16.28 23.29
CA GLN A 59 23.23 17.00 24.20
C GLN A 59 24.63 16.41 24.24
N SER A 60 24.78 15.09 24.16
CA SER A 60 26.08 14.41 24.27
C SER A 60 26.85 14.38 22.95
N CYS A 61 26.16 14.14 21.83
CA CYS A 61 26.80 13.83 20.55
C CYS A 61 26.39 14.80 19.42
N GLY A 62 25.46 15.72 19.68
CA GLY A 62 25.02 16.73 18.72
C GLY A 62 24.01 16.23 17.69
N GLU A 63 23.62 17.11 16.78
CA GLU A 63 22.58 16.82 15.79
C GLU A 63 22.98 15.75 14.77
N GLN A 64 24.28 15.61 14.48
CA GLN A 64 24.76 14.67 13.48
C GLN A 64 24.44 13.23 13.87
N SER A 65 24.53 12.91 15.17
CA SER A 65 24.17 11.57 15.65
C SER A 65 22.70 11.23 15.48
N ILE A 66 21.81 12.23 15.50
CA ILE A 66 20.39 12.02 15.17
C ILE A 66 20.23 11.79 13.66
N ARG A 67 20.93 12.58 12.83
CA ARG A 67 20.90 12.41 11.36
C ARG A 67 21.35 11.02 10.95
N ASP A 68 22.45 10.54 11.52
CA ASP A 68 23.02 9.23 11.22
C ASP A 68 22.05 8.07 11.53
N ILE A 69 21.13 8.26 12.47
CA ILE A 69 20.07 7.29 12.80
C ILE A 69 18.87 7.41 11.87
N ILE A 70 18.45 8.64 11.56
CA ILE A 70 17.18 8.91 10.85
C ILE A 70 17.33 8.80 9.32
N GLU A 71 18.41 9.30 8.74
CA GLU A 71 18.65 9.28 7.29
C GLU A 71 18.61 7.88 6.64
N PRO A 72 19.24 6.83 7.22
CA PRO A 72 19.13 5.49 6.66
C PRO A 72 17.69 4.96 6.71
N GLU A 73 16.92 5.31 7.74
CA GLU A 73 15.52 4.89 7.87
C GLU A 73 14.60 5.62 6.87
N ILE A 74 14.83 6.92 6.63
CA ILE A 74 14.16 7.66 5.55
C ILE A 74 14.44 7.02 4.20
N THR A 75 15.68 6.60 3.95
CA THR A 75 16.09 5.95 2.70
C THR A 75 15.39 4.60 2.51
N LYS A 76 15.32 3.78 3.55
CA LYS A 76 14.59 2.49 3.53
C LYS A 76 13.11 2.68 3.24
N LEU A 77 12.46 3.60 3.96
CA LEU A 77 11.04 3.90 3.78
C LEU A 77 10.74 4.43 2.37
N THR A 78 11.66 5.19 1.78
CA THR A 78 11.48 5.73 0.42
C THR A 78 11.54 4.65 -0.65
N LYS A 79 12.50 3.72 -0.55
CA LYS A 79 12.57 2.56 -1.46
C LYS A 79 11.35 1.64 -1.35
N ALA A 80 10.85 1.40 -0.14
CA ALA A 80 9.66 0.54 0.08
C ALA A 80 8.36 1.12 -0.53
N VAL A 81 8.27 2.44 -0.64
CA VAL A 81 7.12 3.12 -1.27
C VAL A 81 7.17 3.03 -2.79
N GLU A 82 8.36 3.08 -3.37
CA GLU A 82 8.54 2.94 -4.81
C GLU A 82 8.16 1.53 -5.29
N THR A 83 8.54 0.50 -4.54
CA THR A 83 8.19 -0.90 -4.87
C THR A 83 6.70 -1.20 -4.74
N THR A 84 6.01 -0.59 -3.78
CA THR A 84 4.54 -0.75 -3.60
C THR A 84 3.73 0.01 -4.66
N LYS A 85 4.16 1.20 -5.09
CA LYS A 85 3.52 1.93 -6.19
C LYS A 85 3.63 1.21 -7.54
N LEU A 86 4.78 0.59 -7.81
CA LEU A 86 5.01 -0.15 -9.05
C LEU A 86 4.08 -1.36 -9.15
N THR A 87 3.99 -2.17 -8.09
CA THR A 87 3.13 -3.38 -8.08
C THR A 87 1.62 -3.05 -8.14
N GLN A 88 1.16 -1.98 -7.49
CA GLN A 88 -0.24 -1.55 -7.58
C GLN A 88 -0.61 -1.09 -8.99
N THR A 89 0.30 -0.36 -9.66
CA THR A 89 0.09 0.13 -11.03
C THR A 89 0.03 -1.01 -12.03
N GLU A 90 0.90 -2.01 -11.86
CA GLU A 90 0.90 -3.24 -12.67
C GLU A 90 -0.38 -4.04 -12.50
N ASN A 91 -0.84 -4.25 -11.25
CA ASN A 91 -2.07 -4.97 -10.95
C ASN A 91 -3.31 -4.28 -11.57
N ASN A 92 -3.42 -2.96 -11.43
CA ASN A 92 -4.52 -2.19 -12.04
C ASN A 92 -4.48 -2.28 -13.58
N SER A 93 -3.29 -2.30 -14.19
CA SER A 93 -3.12 -2.44 -15.64
C SER A 93 -3.54 -3.83 -16.14
N ILE A 94 -3.18 -4.88 -15.39
CA ILE A 94 -3.58 -6.27 -15.68
C ILE A 94 -5.09 -6.43 -15.58
N GLU A 95 -5.71 -5.90 -14.52
CA GLU A 95 -7.14 -5.99 -14.28
C GLU A 95 -7.93 -5.27 -15.39
N ASN A 96 -7.52 -4.06 -15.76
CA ASN A 96 -8.10 -3.31 -16.88
C ASN A 96 -8.00 -4.06 -18.21
N LYS A 97 -6.83 -4.66 -18.53
CA LYS A 97 -6.67 -5.50 -19.73
C LYS A 97 -7.60 -6.71 -19.71
N MET A 98 -7.79 -7.33 -18.55
CA MET A 98 -8.65 -8.50 -18.40
C MET A 98 -10.13 -8.13 -18.60
N ILE A 99 -10.58 -7.02 -18.01
CA ILE A 99 -11.93 -6.48 -18.19
C ILE A 99 -12.19 -6.16 -19.68
N LEU A 100 -11.26 -5.47 -20.35
CA LEU A 100 -11.34 -5.18 -21.78
C LEU A 100 -11.46 -6.45 -22.63
N ARG A 101 -10.71 -7.50 -22.29
CA ARG A 101 -10.78 -8.79 -22.99
C ARG A 101 -12.13 -9.48 -22.77
N MET A 102 -12.65 -9.47 -21.54
CA MET A 102 -13.98 -10.03 -21.23
C MET A 102 -15.10 -9.30 -21.98
N LEU A 103 -15.06 -7.96 -22.01
CA LEU A 103 -16.04 -7.14 -22.73
C LEU A 103 -16.02 -7.42 -24.24
N LYS A 104 -14.82 -7.48 -24.85
CA LYS A 104 -14.68 -7.83 -26.27
C LYS A 104 -15.31 -9.19 -26.58
N ASN A 105 -15.03 -10.20 -25.77
CA ASN A 105 -15.60 -11.54 -25.94
C ASN A 105 -17.13 -11.53 -25.79
N CYS A 106 -17.66 -10.78 -24.83
CA CYS A 106 -19.11 -10.64 -24.64
C CYS A 106 -19.79 -10.05 -25.87
N ILE A 107 -19.25 -8.95 -26.41
CA ILE A 107 -19.78 -8.28 -27.61
C ILE A 107 -19.74 -9.21 -28.82
N ILE A 108 -18.63 -9.91 -29.03
CA ILE A 108 -18.47 -10.86 -30.15
C ILE A 108 -19.51 -11.99 -30.05
N ASN A 109 -19.65 -12.60 -28.87
CA ASN A 109 -20.62 -13.68 -28.66
C ASN A 109 -22.06 -13.21 -28.86
N HIS A 110 -22.42 -12.03 -28.37
CA HIS A 110 -23.74 -11.44 -28.60
C HIS A 110 -24.00 -11.19 -30.10
N HIS A 111 -23.01 -10.67 -30.83
CA HIS A 111 -23.13 -10.45 -32.27
C HIS A 111 -23.28 -11.76 -33.05
N LEU A 112 -22.52 -12.80 -32.69
CA LEU A 112 -22.65 -14.12 -33.29
C LEU A 112 -24.03 -14.72 -33.04
N TYR A 113 -24.52 -14.67 -31.80
CA TYR A 113 -25.83 -15.19 -31.42
C TYR A 113 -26.97 -14.49 -32.20
N THR A 114 -26.95 -13.16 -32.24
CA THR A 114 -27.96 -12.37 -32.97
C THR A 114 -27.92 -12.63 -34.47
N THR A 115 -26.73 -12.75 -35.05
CA THR A 115 -26.55 -13.04 -36.49
C THR A 115 -27.02 -14.45 -36.85
N LEU A 116 -26.69 -15.45 -36.03
CA LEU A 116 -27.15 -16.83 -36.22
C LEU A 116 -28.67 -16.95 -36.10
N ASN A 117 -29.28 -16.25 -35.13
CA ASN A 117 -30.74 -16.23 -34.98
C ASN A 117 -31.44 -15.53 -36.15
N LYS A 118 -30.89 -14.43 -36.66
CA LYS A 118 -31.39 -13.79 -37.90
C LYS A 118 -31.31 -14.74 -39.10
N LYS A 119 -30.16 -15.41 -39.30
CA LYS A 119 -29.99 -16.40 -40.39
C LYS A 119 -30.93 -17.59 -40.27
N ARG A 120 -31.16 -18.10 -39.06
CA ARG A 120 -32.15 -19.16 -38.83
C ARG A 120 -33.53 -18.68 -39.25
N ARG A 121 -33.98 -17.52 -38.75
CA ARG A 121 -35.32 -16.99 -39.04
C ARG A 121 -35.59 -16.81 -40.54
N LEU A 122 -34.62 -16.31 -41.30
CA LEU A 122 -34.74 -16.19 -42.76
C LEU A 122 -34.93 -17.55 -43.44
N ARG A 123 -34.12 -18.55 -43.06
CA ARG A 123 -34.21 -19.91 -43.64
C ARG A 123 -35.56 -20.60 -43.38
N TRP A 124 -36.18 -20.34 -42.24
CA TRP A 124 -37.52 -20.87 -41.92
C TRP A 124 -38.61 -20.23 -42.79
N ASN A 125 -38.50 -18.93 -43.09
CA ASN A 125 -39.47 -18.23 -43.93
C ASN A 125 -39.40 -18.71 -45.39
N ASP A 126 -38.20 -18.95 -45.93
CA ASP A 126 -38.02 -19.42 -47.32
C ASP A 126 -38.44 -20.89 -47.54
N SER A 127 -38.60 -21.69 -46.47
CA SER A 127 -39.03 -23.10 -46.55
C SER A 127 -40.55 -23.29 -46.37
N SER A 128 -41.29 -22.19 -46.23
CA SER A 128 -42.73 -22.17 -45.93
C SER A 128 -43.60 -21.71 -47.12
N GLU A 129 -43.00 -21.45 -48.28
CA GLU A 129 -43.66 -21.24 -49.59
C GLU A 129 -43.54 -22.52 -50.45
#